data_AF-A0A2W6MXB2-F1
#
_entry.id   AF-A0A2W6MXB2-F1
#
_cell.length_a   1.000
_cell.length_b   1.000
_cell.length_c   1.000
_cell.angle_alpha   90.00
_cell.angle_beta   90.00
_cell.angle_gamma   90.00
#
_symmetry.space_group_name_H-M   'P 1'
#
loop_
_entity.id
_entity.type
_entity.pdbx_description
1 polymer ?
#
loop_
_entity_poly.entity_id
_entity_poly.type
_entity_poly.pdbx_seq_one_letter_code
_entity_poly.pdbx_strand_id
1 'polypeptide(L)'
;MFRKKIALVQIILLLLVLVGLFCLYQNIKESAKIQEEALYLVNISGKQRVLAQRIVFLSQVILSNTLSKRDNHTNFKEFRGCIMQLNSIHNVLKEFVVGQISQNKQFTTLDDMYFGGGNLDYRMERFLQEASKVFYLNDIQSIVISNQELLGALEGDNGLLAVLELATLSHQIYAQNLNKSSTLRSNYIILAILILVVCELLLFFIKKRDFKS
;
A
#
# COMPACT_ATOMS: atom_id res chain seq x y z
N MET A 1 26.13 44.29 30.62
CA MET A 1 26.26 42.83 30.68
C MET A 1 24.97 42.10 30.28
N PHE A 2 23.80 42.55 30.78
CA PHE A 2 22.47 41.98 30.48
C PHE A 2 22.13 41.91 28.97
N ARG A 3 22.39 42.98 28.21
CA ARG A 3 22.13 43.04 26.76
C ARG A 3 22.91 42.01 25.91
N LYS A 4 24.18 41.76 26.25
CA LYS A 4 25.01 40.75 25.57
C LYS A 4 24.49 39.33 25.84
N LYS A 5 23.98 39.07 27.06
CA LYS A 5 23.35 37.80 27.43
C LYS A 5 22.05 37.57 26.65
N ILE A 6 21.18 38.58 26.52
CA ILE A 6 19.94 38.48 25.73
C ILE A 6 20.24 38.20 24.25
N ALA A 7 21.20 38.93 23.65
CA ALA A 7 21.58 38.70 22.26
C ALA A 7 22.12 37.28 22.02
N LEU A 8 22.89 36.74 22.97
CA LEU A 8 23.40 35.36 22.90
C LEU A 8 22.26 34.34 22.98
N VAL A 9 21.25 34.56 23.84
CA VAL A 9 20.06 33.69 23.93
C VAL A 9 19.24 33.72 22.63
N GLN A 10 19.07 34.89 21.99
CA GLN A 10 18.39 35.02 20.70
C GLN A 10 19.09 34.24 19.59
N ILE A 11 20.44 34.33 19.53
CA ILE A 11 21.22 33.56 18.55
C ILE A 11 21.05 32.05 18.76
N ILE A 12 21.05 31.58 20.02
CA ILE A 12 20.82 30.17 20.35
C ILE A 12 19.41 29.73 19.95
N LEU A 13 18.38 30.53 20.26
CA LEU A 13 16.99 30.23 19.91
C LEU A 13 16.78 30.19 18.39
N LEU A 14 17.34 31.15 17.65
CA LEU A 14 17.32 31.12 16.17
C LEU A 14 17.99 29.87 15.61
N LEU A 15 19.12 29.45 16.18
CA LEU A 15 19.78 28.22 15.79
C LEU A 15 18.92 26.98 16.09
N LEU A 16 18.25 26.94 17.24
CA LEU A 16 17.30 25.87 17.58
C LEU A 16 16.09 25.83 16.64
N VAL A 17 15.56 26.99 16.24
CA VAL A 17 14.48 27.06 15.23
C VAL A 17 14.96 26.51 13.90
N LEU A 18 16.17 26.88 13.46
CA LEU A 18 16.73 26.41 12.19
C LEU A 18 16.97 24.88 12.20
N VAL A 19 17.47 24.33 13.32
CA VAL A 19 17.58 22.89 13.54
C VAL A 19 16.19 22.23 13.52
N GLY A 20 15.19 22.83 14.19
CA GLY A 20 13.81 22.33 14.19
C GLY A 20 13.21 22.27 12.79
N LEU A 21 13.39 23.32 11.98
CA LEU A 21 12.93 23.38 10.59
C LEU A 21 13.64 22.33 9.72
N PHE A 22 14.94 22.13 9.91
CA PHE A 22 15.67 21.07 9.21
C PHE A 22 15.15 19.66 9.58
N CYS A 23 14.94 19.40 10.87
CA CYS A 23 14.34 18.14 11.33
C CYS A 23 12.92 17.93 10.76
N LEU A 24 12.10 18.98 10.70
CA LEU A 24 10.78 18.93 10.10
C LEU A 24 10.85 18.58 8.61
N TYR A 25 11.75 19.25 7.86
CA TYR A 25 11.96 18.99 6.44
C TYR A 25 12.38 17.53 6.18
N GLN A 26 13.34 17.00 6.93
CA GLN A 26 13.77 15.60 6.78
C GLN A 26 12.63 14.64 7.08
N ASN A 27 11.86 14.88 8.16
CA ASN A 27 10.74 14.03 8.53
C ASN A 27 9.64 14.03 7.45
N ILE A 28 9.30 15.20 6.88
CA ILE A 28 8.32 15.29 5.79
C ILE A 28 8.83 14.56 4.54
N LYS A 29 10.09 14.74 4.18
CA LYS A 29 10.70 14.08 3.01
C LYS A 29 10.69 12.56 3.13
N GLU A 30 11.09 12.03 4.28
CA GLU A 30 11.08 10.59 4.56
C GLU A 30 9.64 10.04 4.56
N SER A 31 8.72 10.77 5.20
CA SER A 31 7.30 10.39 5.25
C SER A 31 6.66 10.35 3.86
N ALA A 32 6.99 11.30 2.99
CA ALA A 32 6.49 11.33 1.61
C ALA A 32 6.92 10.08 0.83
N LYS A 33 8.18 9.66 0.96
CA LYS A 33 8.69 8.45 0.30
C LYS A 33 7.97 7.19 0.79
N ILE A 34 7.83 7.04 2.11
CA ILE A 34 7.13 5.90 2.72
C ILE A 34 5.66 5.85 2.28
N GLN A 35 5.01 7.02 2.16
CA GLN A 35 3.63 7.12 1.70
C GLN A 35 3.48 6.74 0.22
N GLU A 36 4.42 7.15 -0.64
CA GLU A 36 4.42 6.78 -2.06
C GLU A 36 4.52 5.26 -2.23
N GLU A 37 5.46 4.63 -1.50
CA GLU A 37 5.59 3.16 -1.47
C GLU A 37 4.30 2.49 -0.96
N ALA A 38 3.69 2.99 0.11
CA ALA A 38 2.44 2.45 0.64
C ALA A 38 1.25 2.59 -0.33
N LEU A 39 1.14 3.72 -1.03
CA LEU A 39 0.11 3.95 -2.06
C LEU A 39 0.31 3.05 -3.27
N TYR A 40 1.56 2.82 -3.68
CA TYR A 40 1.90 1.86 -4.72
C TYR A 40 1.39 0.46 -4.37
N LEU A 41 1.65 0.00 -3.14
CA LEU A 41 1.19 -1.31 -2.64
C LEU A 41 -0.35 -1.44 -2.66
N VAL A 42 -1.05 -0.40 -2.22
CA VAL A 42 -2.54 -0.35 -2.29
C VAL A 42 -3.02 -0.49 -3.74
N ASN A 43 -2.39 0.23 -4.67
CA ASN A 43 -2.78 0.21 -6.07
C ASN A 43 -2.57 -1.18 -6.71
N ILE A 44 -1.41 -1.78 -6.50
CA ILE A 44 -1.14 -3.11 -7.06
C ILE A 44 -1.99 -4.20 -6.39
N SER A 45 -2.30 -4.09 -5.11
CA SER A 45 -3.26 -4.97 -4.43
C SER A 45 -4.66 -4.83 -5.05
N GLY A 46 -5.11 -3.59 -5.30
CA GLY A 46 -6.36 -3.34 -6.02
C GLY A 46 -6.38 -3.96 -7.42
N LYS A 47 -5.25 -3.91 -8.13
CA LYS A 47 -5.08 -4.50 -9.46
C LYS A 47 -5.23 -6.03 -9.46
N GLN A 48 -4.89 -6.72 -8.37
CA GLN A 48 -5.10 -8.18 -8.29
C GLN A 48 -6.57 -8.56 -8.44
N ARG A 49 -7.48 -7.81 -7.82
CA ARG A 49 -8.94 -8.04 -7.93
C ARG A 49 -9.40 -7.93 -9.37
N VAL A 50 -9.02 -6.84 -10.03
CA VAL A 50 -9.39 -6.57 -11.42
C VAL A 50 -8.83 -7.66 -12.34
N LEU A 51 -7.58 -8.08 -12.14
CA LEU A 51 -6.98 -9.14 -12.95
C LEU A 51 -7.65 -10.50 -12.72
N ALA A 52 -7.97 -10.86 -11.46
CA ALA A 52 -8.66 -12.11 -11.16
C ALA A 52 -10.05 -12.15 -11.81
N GLN A 53 -10.82 -11.07 -11.70
CA GLN A 53 -12.11 -10.93 -12.39
C GLN A 53 -11.95 -10.96 -13.91
N ARG A 54 -10.92 -10.30 -14.46
CA ARG A 54 -10.65 -10.28 -15.91
C ARG A 54 -10.30 -11.68 -16.44
N ILE A 55 -9.57 -12.48 -15.67
CA ILE A 55 -9.27 -13.88 -15.98
C ILE A 55 -10.59 -14.66 -16.11
N VAL A 56 -11.47 -14.60 -15.11
CA VAL A 56 -12.78 -15.29 -15.18
C VAL A 56 -13.64 -14.79 -16.35
N PHE A 57 -13.68 -13.48 -16.59
CA PHE A 57 -14.40 -12.93 -17.74
C PHE A 57 -13.86 -13.48 -19.07
N LEU A 58 -12.54 -13.45 -19.25
CA LEU A 58 -11.90 -13.92 -20.48
C LEU A 58 -12.07 -15.44 -20.66
N SER A 59 -12.08 -16.23 -19.60
CA SER A 59 -12.34 -17.68 -19.71
C SER A 59 -13.74 -17.95 -20.25
N GLN A 60 -14.74 -17.19 -19.80
CA GLN A 60 -16.12 -17.29 -20.28
C GLN A 60 -16.24 -16.84 -21.75
N VAL A 61 -15.54 -15.77 -22.14
CA VAL A 61 -15.46 -15.32 -23.54
C VAL A 61 -14.83 -16.40 -24.42
N ILE A 62 -13.73 -17.01 -23.96
CA ILE A 62 -13.06 -18.10 -24.68
C ILE A 62 -14.03 -19.27 -24.88
N LEU A 63 -14.74 -19.69 -23.83
CA LEU A 63 -15.76 -20.75 -23.93
C LEU A 63 -16.85 -20.41 -24.94
N SER A 64 -17.43 -19.21 -24.85
CA SER A 64 -18.50 -18.75 -25.74
C SER A 64 -18.07 -18.74 -27.22
N ASN A 65 -16.84 -18.26 -27.48
CA ASN A 65 -16.26 -18.27 -28.81
C ASN A 65 -15.95 -19.68 -29.31
N THR A 66 -15.46 -20.58 -28.44
CA THR A 66 -15.21 -21.98 -28.79
C THR A 66 -16.51 -22.68 -29.18
N LEU A 67 -17.60 -22.48 -28.42
CA LEU A 67 -18.93 -22.99 -28.76
C LEU A 67 -19.43 -22.44 -30.10
N SER A 68 -19.14 -21.17 -30.37
CA SER A 68 -19.52 -20.47 -31.61
C SER A 68 -18.56 -20.70 -32.79
N LYS A 69 -17.51 -21.51 -32.61
CA LYS A 69 -16.42 -21.73 -33.60
C LYS A 69 -15.76 -20.44 -34.09
N ARG A 70 -15.63 -19.45 -33.21
CA ARG A 70 -14.95 -18.17 -33.47
C ARG A 70 -13.48 -18.25 -33.06
N ASP A 71 -12.65 -17.39 -33.65
CA ASP A 71 -11.25 -17.27 -33.25
C ASP A 71 -11.12 -16.77 -31.81
N ASN A 72 -10.11 -17.29 -31.10
CA ASN A 72 -9.80 -16.99 -29.71
C ASN A 72 -8.35 -16.55 -29.51
N HIS A 73 -7.56 -16.39 -30.58
CA HIS A 73 -6.12 -16.12 -30.46
C HIS A 73 -5.81 -14.89 -29.59
N THR A 74 -6.53 -13.79 -29.80
CA THR A 74 -6.36 -12.55 -29.02
C THR A 74 -6.77 -12.73 -27.56
N ASN A 75 -7.89 -13.39 -27.30
CA ASN A 75 -8.40 -13.66 -25.96
C ASN A 75 -7.45 -14.54 -25.15
N PHE A 76 -6.90 -15.60 -25.76
CA PHE A 76 -5.90 -16.46 -25.11
C PHE A 76 -4.61 -15.70 -24.78
N LYS A 77 -4.15 -14.83 -25.68
CA LYS A 77 -2.98 -13.99 -25.45
C LYS A 77 -3.20 -13.04 -24.27
N GLU A 78 -4.37 -12.38 -24.22
CA GLU A 78 -4.71 -11.49 -23.11
C GLU A 78 -4.86 -12.28 -21.79
N PHE A 79 -5.57 -13.41 -21.81
CA PHE A 79 -5.79 -14.27 -20.65
C PHE A 79 -4.46 -14.74 -20.03
N ARG A 80 -3.51 -15.19 -20.87
CA ARG A 80 -2.15 -15.53 -20.43
C ARG A 80 -1.43 -14.33 -19.82
N GLY A 81 -1.54 -13.15 -20.45
CA GLY A 81 -0.96 -11.92 -19.94
C GLY A 81 -1.51 -11.54 -18.55
N CYS A 82 -2.82 -11.69 -18.34
CA CYS A 82 -3.45 -11.46 -17.04
C CYS A 82 -2.95 -12.42 -15.97
N ILE A 83 -2.86 -13.72 -16.26
CA ILE A 83 -2.32 -14.74 -15.33
C ILE A 83 -0.89 -14.39 -14.93
N MET A 84 -0.02 -14.07 -15.90
CA MET A 84 1.37 -13.72 -15.63
C MET A 84 1.50 -12.44 -14.79
N GLN A 85 0.72 -11.41 -15.11
CA GLN A 85 0.72 -10.17 -14.32
C GLN A 85 0.19 -10.39 -12.91
N LEU A 86 -0.88 -11.18 -12.75
CA LEU A 86 -1.46 -11.48 -11.44
C LEU A 86 -0.46 -12.22 -10.55
N ASN A 87 0.19 -13.26 -11.10
CA ASN A 87 1.23 -14.01 -10.40
C ASN A 87 2.41 -13.10 -9.99
N SER A 88 2.90 -12.26 -10.90
CA SER A 88 3.99 -11.32 -10.61
C SER A 88 3.64 -10.34 -9.51
N ILE A 89 2.45 -9.72 -9.56
CA ILE A 89 2.00 -8.79 -8.52
C ILE A 89 1.84 -9.51 -7.18
N HIS A 90 1.28 -10.73 -7.20
CA HIS A 90 1.11 -11.51 -5.99
C HIS A 90 2.43 -11.83 -5.30
N ASN A 91 3.46 -12.21 -6.05
CA ASN A 91 4.78 -12.47 -5.49
C ASN A 91 5.41 -11.20 -4.88
N VAL A 92 5.29 -10.04 -5.55
CA VAL A 92 5.78 -8.76 -5.00
C VAL A 92 5.11 -8.43 -3.67
N LEU A 93 3.78 -8.59 -3.58
CA LEU A 93 3.06 -8.31 -2.34
C LEU A 93 3.37 -9.33 -1.24
N LYS A 94 3.48 -10.62 -1.60
CA LYS A 94 3.88 -11.68 -0.68
C LYS A 94 5.25 -11.42 -0.08
N GLU A 95 6.25 -11.11 -0.91
CA GLU A 95 7.60 -10.77 -0.47
C GLU A 95 7.61 -9.54 0.45
N PHE A 96 6.79 -8.52 0.14
CA PHE A 96 6.62 -7.38 1.02
C PHE A 96 6.09 -7.78 2.41
N VAL A 97 5.05 -8.62 2.47
CA VAL A 97 4.47 -9.10 3.74
C VAL A 97 5.48 -9.91 4.54
N VAL A 98 6.19 -10.85 3.89
CA VAL A 98 7.30 -11.61 4.51
C VAL A 98 8.38 -10.67 5.06
N GLY A 99 8.73 -9.63 4.31
CA GLY A 99 9.65 -8.58 4.76
C GLY A 99 9.18 -7.87 6.03
N GLN A 100 7.88 -7.53 6.14
CA GLN A 100 7.35 -6.90 7.36
C GLN A 100 7.37 -7.84 8.57
N ILE A 101 7.05 -9.13 8.38
CA ILE A 101 7.12 -10.16 9.43
C ILE A 101 8.55 -10.28 9.96
N SER A 102 9.53 -10.38 9.07
CA SER A 102 10.95 -10.52 9.43
C SER A 102 11.49 -9.34 10.26
N GLN A 103 10.91 -8.14 10.09
CA GLN A 103 11.28 -6.94 10.83
C GLN A 103 10.58 -6.83 12.19
N ASN A 104 9.81 -7.85 12.59
CA ASN A 104 9.06 -7.93 13.85
C ASN A 104 8.16 -6.70 14.10
N LYS A 105 7.74 -6.03 13.02
CA LYS A 105 6.75 -4.98 13.09
C LYS A 105 5.43 -5.66 13.36
N GLN A 106 5.00 -5.62 14.63
CA GLN A 106 3.69 -5.99 15.18
C GLN A 106 2.74 -6.64 14.16
N PHE A 107 2.43 -7.93 14.35
CA PHE A 107 1.45 -8.73 13.59
C PHE A 107 0.45 -7.85 12.83
N THR A 108 0.82 -7.50 11.60
CA THR A 108 -0.03 -6.65 10.78
C THR A 108 -1.19 -7.51 10.30
N THR A 109 -2.37 -6.93 10.13
CA THR A 109 -3.51 -7.62 9.51
C THR A 109 -3.12 -8.29 8.18
N LEU A 110 -2.10 -7.78 7.50
CA LEU A 110 -1.55 -8.36 6.26
C LEU A 110 -0.98 -9.78 6.44
N ASP A 111 -0.32 -10.09 7.55
CA ASP A 111 0.24 -11.43 7.79
C ASP A 111 -0.89 -12.47 7.91
N ASP A 112 -1.88 -12.18 8.75
CA ASP A 112 -3.06 -13.03 8.91
C ASP A 112 -3.86 -13.20 7.60
N MET A 113 -3.91 -12.16 6.75
CA MET A 113 -4.55 -12.28 5.43
C MET A 113 -3.79 -13.19 4.48
N TYR A 114 -2.45 -13.11 4.44
CA TYR A 114 -1.64 -13.89 3.50
C TYR A 114 -1.41 -15.32 3.95
N PHE A 115 -1.09 -15.53 5.23
CA PHE A 115 -0.62 -16.81 5.77
C PHE A 115 -1.48 -17.36 6.93
N GLY A 116 -2.32 -16.52 7.54
CA GLY A 116 -3.24 -16.90 8.62
C GLY A 116 -4.63 -17.29 8.12
N GLY A 117 -5.67 -16.74 8.76
CA GLY A 117 -7.07 -17.06 8.48
C GLY A 117 -7.52 -16.76 7.05
N GLY A 118 -6.92 -15.77 6.39
CA GLY A 118 -7.23 -15.44 5.00
C GLY A 118 -6.67 -16.46 4.00
N ASN A 119 -5.49 -17.01 4.27
CA ASN A 119 -4.77 -17.97 3.44
C ASN A 119 -4.71 -17.57 1.95
N LEU A 120 -4.49 -16.27 1.68
CA LEU A 120 -4.51 -15.71 0.33
C LEU A 120 -3.48 -16.36 -0.59
N ASP A 121 -2.29 -16.69 -0.09
CA ASP A 121 -1.22 -17.31 -0.88
C ASP A 121 -1.69 -18.62 -1.53
N TYR A 122 -2.21 -19.54 -0.71
CA TYR A 122 -2.74 -20.81 -1.18
C TYR A 122 -3.93 -20.63 -2.13
N ARG A 123 -4.86 -19.72 -1.81
CA ARG A 123 -6.05 -19.48 -2.65
C ARG A 123 -5.67 -18.88 -4.01
N MET A 124 -4.69 -17.98 -4.04
CA MET A 124 -4.16 -17.41 -5.27
C MET A 124 -3.45 -18.46 -6.12
N GLU A 125 -2.59 -19.28 -5.51
CA GLU A 125 -1.90 -20.35 -6.22
C GLU A 125 -2.90 -21.32 -6.85
N ARG A 126 -3.89 -21.78 -6.08
CA ARG A 126 -4.95 -22.64 -6.60
C ARG A 126 -5.71 -21.98 -7.75
N PHE A 127 -6.10 -20.72 -7.61
CA PHE A 127 -6.80 -19.99 -8.68
C PHE A 127 -5.97 -19.88 -9.96
N LEU A 128 -4.67 -19.58 -9.86
CA LEU A 128 -3.78 -19.48 -11.01
C LEU A 128 -3.54 -20.85 -11.68
N GLN A 129 -3.49 -21.92 -10.89
CA GLN A 129 -3.42 -23.29 -11.40
C GLN A 129 -4.70 -23.64 -12.17
N GLU A 130 -5.87 -23.37 -11.60
CA GLU A 130 -7.17 -23.58 -12.28
C GLU A 130 -7.28 -22.78 -13.58
N ALA A 131 -6.89 -21.50 -13.55
CA ALA A 131 -6.89 -20.65 -14.74
C ALA A 131 -5.96 -21.19 -15.84
N SER A 132 -4.82 -21.75 -15.46
CA SER A 132 -3.84 -22.27 -16.41
C SER A 132 -4.28 -23.55 -17.10
N LYS A 133 -5.22 -24.31 -16.52
CA LYS A 133 -5.75 -25.54 -17.15
C LYS A 133 -6.39 -25.26 -18.51
N VAL A 134 -7.02 -24.10 -18.67
CA VAL A 134 -7.74 -23.69 -19.90
C VAL A 134 -6.87 -23.80 -21.16
N PHE A 135 -5.54 -23.68 -21.06
CA PHE A 135 -4.63 -23.80 -22.21
C PHE A 135 -4.42 -25.24 -22.73
N TYR A 136 -4.76 -26.25 -21.93
CA TYR A 136 -4.49 -27.66 -22.23
C TYR A 136 -5.76 -28.46 -22.56
N LEU A 137 -6.93 -27.82 -22.52
CA LEU A 137 -8.21 -28.45 -22.74
C LEU A 137 -8.56 -28.45 -24.23
N ASN A 138 -8.91 -29.61 -24.76
CA ASN A 138 -9.20 -29.80 -26.19
C ASN A 138 -10.67 -30.14 -26.46
N ASP A 139 -11.45 -30.50 -25.43
CA ASP A 139 -12.85 -30.84 -25.55
C ASP A 139 -13.74 -29.81 -24.85
N ILE A 140 -14.95 -29.60 -25.39
CA ILE A 140 -15.89 -28.58 -24.93
C ILE A 140 -16.35 -28.86 -23.48
N GLN A 141 -16.55 -30.13 -23.12
CA GLN A 141 -17.07 -30.48 -21.81
C GLN A 141 -16.07 -30.11 -20.71
N SER A 142 -14.79 -30.43 -20.90
CA SER A 142 -13.73 -30.03 -19.98
C SER A 142 -13.58 -28.51 -19.89
N ILE A 143 -13.71 -27.78 -21.01
CA ILE A 143 -13.66 -26.31 -21.01
C ILE A 143 -14.80 -25.72 -20.17
N VAL A 144 -16.01 -26.28 -20.27
CA VAL A 144 -17.17 -25.86 -19.46
C VAL A 144 -16.92 -26.11 -17.98
N ILE A 145 -16.46 -27.32 -17.61
CA ILE A 145 -16.17 -27.67 -16.21
C ILE A 145 -15.11 -26.74 -15.63
N SER A 146 -13.98 -26.57 -16.34
CA SER A 146 -12.90 -25.69 -15.90
C SER A 146 -13.34 -24.23 -15.73
N ASN A 147 -14.23 -23.73 -16.58
CA ASN A 147 -14.82 -22.40 -16.42
C ASN A 147 -15.67 -22.27 -15.15
N GLN A 148 -16.47 -23.29 -14.84
CA GLN A 148 -17.29 -23.30 -13.63
C GLN A 148 -16.43 -23.41 -12.36
N GLU A 149 -15.40 -24.25 -12.38
CA GLU A 149 -14.43 -24.37 -11.29
C GLU A 149 -13.70 -23.04 -11.04
N LEU A 150 -13.29 -22.37 -12.12
CA LEU A 150 -12.61 -21.08 -12.03
C LEU A 150 -13.52 -19.96 -11.49
N LEU A 151 -14.79 -19.93 -11.92
CA LEU A 151 -15.79 -19.02 -11.36
C LEU A 151 -16.04 -19.30 -9.87
N GLY A 152 -16.22 -20.57 -9.50
CA GLY A 152 -16.39 -20.98 -8.10
C GLY A 152 -15.17 -20.65 -7.23
N ALA A 153 -13.95 -20.78 -7.76
CA ALA A 153 -12.73 -20.38 -7.09
C ALA A 153 -12.64 -18.86 -6.85
N LEU A 154 -13.24 -18.05 -7.72
CA LEU A 154 -13.29 -16.60 -7.55
C LEU A 154 -14.41 -16.15 -6.60
N GLU A 155 -15.62 -16.67 -6.75
CA GLU A 155 -16.86 -16.12 -6.16
C GLU A 155 -17.57 -17.02 -5.13
N GLY A 156 -17.15 -18.27 -4.91
CA GLY A 156 -17.84 -19.17 -3.96
C GLY A 156 -17.82 -18.69 -2.50
N ASP A 157 -18.38 -19.49 -1.58
CA ASP A 157 -18.47 -19.19 -0.13
C ASP A 157 -17.10 -18.95 0.55
N ASN A 158 -16.01 -19.24 -0.17
CA ASN A 158 -14.62 -18.94 0.19
C ASN A 158 -13.84 -18.45 -1.04
N GLY A 159 -14.49 -17.65 -1.88
CA GLY A 159 -13.93 -17.15 -3.13
C GLY A 159 -12.71 -16.28 -2.92
N LEU A 160 -11.77 -16.34 -3.86
CA LEU A 160 -10.56 -15.52 -3.87
C LEU A 160 -10.89 -14.03 -3.85
N LEU A 161 -12.00 -13.60 -4.47
CA LEU A 161 -12.34 -12.18 -4.60
C LEU A 161 -12.51 -11.49 -3.24
N ALA A 162 -13.26 -12.10 -2.33
CA ALA A 162 -13.47 -11.55 -0.99
C ALA A 162 -12.15 -11.42 -0.21
N VAL A 163 -11.26 -12.41 -0.34
CA VAL A 163 -9.94 -12.37 0.32
C VAL A 163 -9.05 -11.29 -0.29
N LEU A 164 -9.11 -11.09 -1.61
CA LEU A 164 -8.38 -9.99 -2.28
C LEU A 164 -8.92 -8.60 -1.88
N GLU A 165 -10.22 -8.47 -1.66
CA GLU A 165 -10.82 -7.25 -1.10
C GLU A 165 -10.31 -6.96 0.30
N LEU A 166 -10.29 -7.98 1.16
CA LEU A 166 -9.84 -7.85 2.53
C LEU A 166 -8.32 -7.58 2.62
N ALA A 167 -7.53 -8.18 1.74
CA ALA A 167 -6.10 -7.89 1.59
C ALA A 167 -5.86 -6.45 1.11
N THR A 168 -6.65 -5.97 0.15
CA THR A 168 -6.58 -4.58 -0.31
C THR A 168 -6.93 -3.61 0.80
N LEU A 169 -7.99 -3.90 1.57
CA LEU A 169 -8.35 -3.12 2.76
C LEU A 169 -7.22 -3.12 3.79
N SER A 170 -6.56 -4.26 4.01
CA SER A 170 -5.42 -4.37 4.92
C SER A 170 -4.24 -3.51 4.47
N HIS A 171 -3.94 -3.45 3.17
CA HIS A 171 -2.94 -2.53 2.63
C HIS A 171 -3.35 -1.06 2.81
N GLN A 172 -4.63 -0.73 2.67
CA GLN A 172 -5.14 0.63 2.91
C GLN A 172 -5.01 1.03 4.39
N ILE A 173 -5.38 0.13 5.31
CA ILE A 173 -5.23 0.35 6.76
C ILE A 173 -3.76 0.54 7.11
N TYR A 174 -2.87 -0.28 6.54
CA TYR A 174 -1.42 -0.14 6.71
C TYR A 174 -0.94 1.26 6.27
N ALA A 175 -1.31 1.69 5.06
CA ALA A 175 -0.95 3.02 4.53
C ALA A 175 -1.49 4.17 5.40
N GLN A 176 -2.74 4.05 5.87
CA GLN A 176 -3.37 5.03 6.75
C GLN A 176 -2.67 5.12 8.11
N ASN A 177 -2.28 3.98 8.70
CA ASN A 177 -1.58 3.94 9.98
C ASN A 177 -0.20 4.60 9.88
N LEU A 178 0.53 4.37 8.79
CA LEU A 178 1.79 5.06 8.51
C LEU A 178 1.60 6.58 8.41
N ASN A 179 0.59 7.02 7.67
CA ASN A 179 0.28 8.44 7.53
C ASN A 179 -0.09 9.07 8.89
N LYS A 180 -0.93 8.41 9.69
CA LYS A 180 -1.35 8.89 11.01
C LYS A 180 -0.15 9.06 11.95
N SER A 181 0.75 8.09 11.98
CA SER A 181 1.97 8.14 12.81
C SER A 181 2.91 9.28 12.38
N SER A 182 3.13 9.42 11.07
CA SER A 182 3.94 10.52 10.51
C SER A 182 3.35 11.91 10.80
N THR A 183 2.03 12.05 10.65
CA THR A 183 1.32 13.31 10.89
C THR A 183 1.43 13.72 12.36
N LEU A 184 1.24 12.77 13.29
CA LEU A 184 1.42 13.03 14.72
C LEU A 184 2.83 13.51 15.03
N ARG A 185 3.87 12.84 14.51
CA ARG A 185 5.26 13.24 14.70
C ARG A 185 5.53 14.65 14.16
N SER A 186 5.03 14.96 12.97
CA SER A 186 5.18 16.30 12.36
C SER A 186 4.48 17.37 13.19
N ASN A 187 3.28 17.10 13.72
CA ASN A 187 2.54 18.03 14.57
C ASN A 187 3.30 18.35 15.86
N TYR A 188 3.95 17.37 16.50
CA TYR A 188 4.78 17.62 17.68
C TYR A 188 5.99 18.51 17.36
N ILE A 189 6.66 18.30 16.22
CA ILE A 189 7.78 19.15 15.80
C ILE A 189 7.31 20.57 15.51
N ILE A 190 6.18 20.73 14.82
CA ILE A 190 5.58 22.04 14.53
C ILE A 190 5.24 22.78 15.84
N LEU A 191 4.64 22.09 16.81
CA LEU A 191 4.33 22.67 18.12
C LEU A 191 5.60 23.14 18.85
N ALA A 192 6.66 22.33 18.83
CA ALA A 192 7.94 22.70 19.44
C ALA A 192 8.55 23.95 18.77
N ILE A 193 8.50 24.03 17.43
CA ILE A 193 8.97 25.21 16.68
C ILE A 193 8.13 26.44 17.03
N LEU A 194 6.80 26.31 17.12
CA LEU A 194 5.91 27.41 17.49
C LEU A 194 6.24 27.96 18.88
N ILE A 195 6.50 27.09 19.86
CA ILE A 195 6.92 27.50 21.21
C ILE A 195 8.22 28.31 21.14
N LEU A 196 9.22 27.83 20.39
CA LEU A 196 10.50 28.54 20.22
C LEU A 196 10.33 29.92 19.56
N VAL A 197 9.48 30.02 18.54
CA VAL A 197 9.19 31.29 17.86
C VAL A 197 8.48 32.28 18.80
N VAL A 198 7.53 31.82 19.61
CA VAL A 198 6.86 32.65 20.61
C VAL A 198 7.87 33.14 21.67
N CYS A 199 8.77 32.27 22.14
CA CYS A 199 9.84 32.67 23.06
C CYS A 199 10.76 33.75 22.45
N GLU A 200 11.11 33.62 21.17
CA GLU A 200 11.94 34.59 20.46
C GLU A 200 11.25 35.96 20.33
N LEU A 201 9.94 35.96 20.02
CA LEU A 201 9.13 37.18 19.96
C LEU A 201 9.04 37.87 21.34
N LEU A 202 8.80 37.11 22.41
CA LEU A 202 8.74 37.67 23.77
C LEU A 202 10.07 38.30 24.18
N LEU A 203 11.20 37.65 23.89
CA LEU A 203 12.53 38.20 24.16
C LEU A 203 12.81 39.47 23.34
N PHE A 204 12.33 39.53 22.10
CA PHE A 204 12.42 40.72 21.27
C PHE A 204 11.66 41.92 21.89
N PHE A 205 10.45 41.70 22.41
CA PHE A 205 9.67 42.74 23.09
C PHE A 205 10.32 43.22 24.39
N ILE A 206 10.88 42.31 25.20
CA ILE A 206 11.63 42.65 26.43
C ILE A 206 12.82 43.55 26.07
N LYS A 207 13.61 43.15 25.07
CA LYS A 207 14.75 43.94 24.58
C LYS A 207 14.35 45.33 24.09
N LYS A 208 13.19 45.46 23.43
CA LYS A 208 12.65 46.75 22.95
C LYS A 208 12.16 47.64 24.10
N ARG A 209 11.58 47.07 25.16
CA ARG A 209 11.16 47.82 26.36
C ARG A 209 12.36 48.38 27.12
N ASP A 210 13.43 47.60 27.26
CA ASP A 210 14.72 48.03 27.84
C ASP A 210 15.46 49.11 27.01
N PHE A 211 14.94 49.43 25.81
CA PHE A 211 15.46 50.51 24.96
C PHE A 211 14.74 51.85 25.17
N LYS A 212 13.52 51.81 25.73
CA LYS A 212 12.68 52.99 25.99
C LYS A 212 12.70 53.47 27.44
N SER A 213 13.25 52.68 28.36
CA SER A 213 13.55 53.07 29.74
C SER A 213 15.01 53.50 29.87
#